data_AF-A0A8C9NEK4-F1
#
_entry.id   AF-A0A8C9NEK4-F1
#
_cell.length_a   1.000
_cell.length_b   1.000
_cell.length_c   1.000
_cell.angle_alpha   90.00
_cell.angle_beta   90.00
_cell.angle_gamma   90.00
#
_symmetry.space_group_name_H-M   'P 1'
#
loop_
_entity.id
_entity.type
_entity.pdbx_description
1 polymer ?
#
loop_
_entity_poly.entity_id
_entity_poly.type
_entity_poly.pdbx_seq_one_letter_code
_entity_poly.pdbx_strand_id
1 'polypeptide(L)'
;MPWEVQEIVFRNFYTAFLSVRVQRPGPGGSRRWMTCLRDLCLMPCPHTEEGSQDYFCLHRHQMLCDVDQVTAMRFILRQPSPVWLHFTIEDLQIFPPGQKSPQKDFPSWLSQLTPPEQPASLHGELPDPEKVSTEVQQMWVLTEVIRARQAAARIGRFDVDGCYDINLLSYT
;
A
#
# COMPACT_ATOMS: atom_id res chain seq x y z
N MET A 1 30.41 -0.14 2.31
CA MET A 1 30.32 1.06 1.45
C MET A 1 29.12 1.86 1.91
N PRO A 2 29.22 3.19 2.05
CA PRO A 2 28.07 4.04 2.34
C PRO A 2 27.11 4.06 1.14
N TRP A 3 25.79 4.08 1.38
CA TRP A 3 24.77 4.18 0.34
C TRP A 3 23.76 5.30 0.66
N GLU A 4 23.07 5.76 -0.37
CA GLU A 4 22.01 6.75 -0.26
C GLU A 4 20.66 6.05 -0.32
N VAL A 5 19.73 6.48 0.53
CA VAL A 5 18.36 5.96 0.55
C VAL A 5 17.42 7.01 -0.02
N GLN A 6 16.61 6.62 -0.99
CA GLN A 6 15.56 7.45 -1.56
C GLN A 6 14.16 7.00 -1.11
N GLU A 7 13.94 5.68 -1.11
CA GLU A 7 12.64 5.08 -0.83
C GLU A 7 12.82 3.76 -0.07
N ILE A 8 11.91 3.48 0.86
CA ILE A 8 11.81 2.19 1.56
C ILE A 8 10.39 1.68 1.39
N VAL A 9 10.23 0.50 0.81
CA VAL A 9 8.94 -0.14 0.61
C VAL A 9 8.90 -1.42 1.42
N PHE A 10 7.80 -1.68 2.11
CA PHE A 10 7.60 -2.93 2.83
C PHE A 10 6.10 -3.22 2.98
N ARG A 11 5.76 -4.47 3.25
CA ARG A 11 4.43 -4.89 3.70
C ARG A 11 4.43 -4.98 5.21
N ASN A 12 3.42 -4.42 5.87
CA ASN A 12 3.25 -4.64 7.30
C ASN A 12 2.83 -6.08 7.56
N PHE A 13 3.28 -6.64 8.68
CA PHE A 13 2.77 -7.90 9.21
C PHE A 13 2.55 -7.72 10.72
N TYR A 14 1.39 -7.17 11.06
CA TYR A 14 0.95 -6.94 12.45
C TYR A 14 1.91 -6.08 13.30
N THR A 15 2.76 -5.24 12.71
CA THR A 15 3.53 -4.24 13.46
C THR A 15 2.67 -3.00 13.65
N ALA A 16 2.52 -2.50 14.89
CA ALA A 16 1.74 -1.30 15.16
C ALA A 16 2.53 -0.01 14.94
N PHE A 17 3.79 0.02 15.39
CA PHE A 17 4.65 1.19 15.25
C PHE A 17 6.03 0.83 14.70
N LEU A 18 6.52 1.66 13.79
CA LEU A 18 7.85 1.55 13.20
C LEU A 18 8.71 2.79 13.53
N SER A 19 9.89 2.54 14.09
CA SER A 19 10.96 3.52 14.20
C SER A 19 12.15 3.07 13.34
N VAL A 20 12.74 3.97 12.57
CA VAL A 20 13.92 3.67 11.73
C VAL A 20 15.12 4.49 12.20
N ARG A 21 16.24 3.81 12.38
CA ARG A 21 17.53 4.43 12.69
C ARG A 21 18.55 4.10 11.61
N VAL A 22 19.37 5.08 11.26
CA VAL A 22 20.48 4.92 10.32
C VAL A 22 21.81 5.11 11.05
N GLN A 23 22.80 4.31 10.66
CA GLN A 23 24.18 4.51 11.07
C GLN A 23 24.90 5.29 9.96
N ARG A 24 25.57 6.38 10.35
CA ARG A 24 26.39 7.20 9.45
C ARG A 24 27.82 7.35 9.98
N PRO A 25 28.81 7.57 9.10
CA PRO A 25 30.15 8.01 9.50
C PRO A 25 30.05 9.34 10.26
N GLY A 26 30.69 9.40 11.41
CA GLY A 26 30.85 10.60 12.22
C GLY A 26 32.27 11.17 12.11
N PRO A 27 32.53 12.31 12.77
CA PRO A 27 33.86 12.87 12.88
C PRO A 27 34.85 11.84 13.44
N GLY A 28 36.06 11.80 12.90
CA GLY A 28 37.13 10.90 13.35
C GLY A 28 36.90 9.41 13.08
N GLY A 29 36.04 9.05 12.12
CA GLY A 29 35.79 7.64 11.75
C GLY A 29 34.87 6.88 12.71
N SER A 30 34.33 7.57 13.73
CA SER A 30 33.30 7.01 14.62
C SER A 30 32.02 6.70 13.84
N ARG A 31 31.19 5.77 14.32
CA ARG A 31 29.89 5.47 13.72
C ARG A 31 28.77 5.91 14.65
N ARG A 32 27.87 6.76 14.16
CA ARG A 32 26.77 7.31 14.97
C ARG A 32 25.43 6.82 14.47
N TRP A 33 24.58 6.35 15.40
CA TRP A 33 23.19 6.02 15.13
C TRP A 33 22.29 7.24 15.29
N MET A 34 21.54 7.57 14.24
CA MET A 34 20.54 8.65 14.23
C MET A 34 19.16 8.08 13.93
N THR A 35 18.13 8.67 14.52
CA THR A 35 16.74 8.32 14.24
C THR A 35 16.26 9.15 13.06
N CYS A 36 15.91 8.50 11.95
CA CYS A 36 15.39 9.15 10.75
C CYS A 36 13.87 9.01 10.64
N LEU A 37 13.26 8.05 11.33
CA LEU A 37 11.81 7.94 11.46
C LEU A 37 11.50 7.53 12.90
N ARG A 38 10.54 8.19 13.52
CA ARG A 38 10.14 7.89 14.90
C ARG A 38 8.66 7.57 14.95
N ASP A 39 8.37 6.38 15.47
CA ASP A 39 7.05 5.94 15.91
C ASP A 39 5.96 6.14 14.84
N LEU A 40 6.28 5.83 13.58
CA LEU A 40 5.32 5.79 12.50
C LEU A 40 4.23 4.78 12.84
N CYS A 41 2.98 5.24 12.90
CA CYS A 41 1.81 4.41 13.14
C CYS A 41 1.48 3.62 11.87
N LEU A 42 1.59 2.29 11.93
CA LEU A 42 1.23 1.38 10.85
C LEU A 42 -0.15 0.73 11.09
N MET A 43 -0.59 0.64 12.35
CA MET A 43 -1.91 0.17 12.73
C MET A 43 -2.60 1.23 13.60
N PRO A 44 -3.70 1.87 13.14
CA PRO A 44 -4.37 2.93 13.89
C PRO A 44 -4.95 2.41 15.22
N CYS A 45 -5.42 1.16 15.23
CA CYS A 45 -5.79 0.44 16.43
C CYS A 45 -4.93 -0.83 16.55
N PRO A 46 -3.90 -0.86 17.43
CA PRO A 46 -3.00 -2.00 17.55
C PRO A 46 -3.66 -3.33 17.89
N HIS A 47 -4.89 -3.30 18.42
CA HIS A 47 -5.65 -4.49 18.83
C HIS A 47 -6.56 -5.05 17.73
N THR A 48 -6.71 -4.38 16.58
CA THR A 48 -7.49 -4.85 15.44
C THR A 48 -6.57 -5.22 14.27
N GLU A 49 -7.12 -5.77 13.18
CA GLU A 49 -6.34 -6.15 11.99
C GLU A 49 -6.12 -4.99 11.00
N GLU A 50 -6.73 -3.83 11.23
CA GLU A 50 -6.65 -2.68 10.32
C GLU A 50 -5.19 -2.20 10.17
N GLY A 51 -4.73 -2.06 8.93
CA GLY A 51 -3.35 -1.68 8.60
C GLY A 51 -2.30 -2.79 8.81
N SER A 52 -2.68 -3.96 9.34
CA SER A 52 -1.74 -5.03 9.69
C SER A 52 -1.05 -5.69 8.49
N GLN A 53 -1.61 -5.55 7.29
CA GLN A 53 -1.16 -6.18 6.04
C GLN A 53 -0.93 -5.18 4.90
N ASP A 54 -1.00 -3.87 5.20
CA ASP A 54 -0.89 -2.81 4.20
C ASP A 54 0.56 -2.67 3.71
N TYR A 55 0.71 -2.18 2.48
CA TYR A 55 2.01 -1.81 1.95
C TYR A 55 2.33 -0.36 2.31
N PHE A 56 3.53 -0.12 2.80
CA PHE A 56 4.02 1.19 3.17
C PHE A 56 5.15 1.62 2.25
N CYS A 57 5.13 2.88 1.84
CA CYS A 57 6.18 3.50 1.07
C CYS A 57 6.71 4.73 1.81
N LEU A 58 7.96 4.65 2.29
CA LEU A 58 8.64 5.72 2.99
C LEU A 58 9.57 6.45 2.03
N HIS A 59 9.25 7.72 1.75
CA HIS A 59 10.08 8.57 0.93
C HIS A 59 11.09 9.35 1.77
N ARG A 60 12.21 9.70 1.15
CA ARG A 60 13.27 10.50 1.76
C ARG A 60 12.79 11.77 2.45
N HIS A 61 11.82 12.48 1.88
CA HIS A 61 11.30 13.74 2.45
C HIS A 61 10.52 13.55 3.77
N GLN A 62 10.12 12.32 4.12
CA GLN A 62 9.46 11.99 5.39
C GLN A 62 10.48 11.73 6.51
N MET A 63 11.78 11.65 6.17
CA MET A 63 12.84 11.34 7.13
C MET A 63 13.28 12.59 7.91
N LEU A 64 13.48 12.45 9.21
CA LEU A 64 13.90 13.49 10.15
C LEU A 64 15.37 13.90 10.03
N CYS A 65 16.19 13.15 9.29
CA CYS A 65 17.59 13.45 9.06
C CYS A 65 18.05 12.94 7.70
N ASP A 66 19.17 13.47 7.20
CA ASP A 66 19.71 12.98 5.93
C ASP A 66 20.06 11.50 6.02
N VAL A 67 19.61 10.78 5.00
CA VAL A 67 19.84 9.35 4.80
C VAL A 67 20.88 9.10 3.70
N ASP A 68 21.87 10.01 3.63
CA ASP A 68 23.07 9.87 2.81
C ASP A 68 24.17 9.14 3.55
N GLN A 69 25.00 8.42 2.79
CA GLN A 69 26.15 7.69 3.33
C GLN A 69 25.78 6.75 4.48
N VAL A 70 24.61 6.12 4.39
CA VAL A 70 24.14 5.13 5.36
C VAL A 70 25.03 3.89 5.26
N THR A 71 25.51 3.41 6.40
CA THR A 71 26.31 2.17 6.47
C THR A 71 25.55 1.00 7.09
N ALA A 72 24.44 1.29 7.78
CA ALA A 72 23.54 0.29 8.33
C ALA A 72 22.18 0.94 8.67
N MET A 73 21.10 0.15 8.64
CA MET A 73 19.77 0.58 9.06
C MET A 73 19.26 -0.35 10.16
N ARG A 74 18.44 0.18 11.07
CA ARG A 74 17.72 -0.56 12.11
C ARG A 74 16.25 -0.21 12.03
N PHE A 75 15.44 -1.23 11.80
CA PHE A 75 13.98 -1.16 11.90
C PHE A 75 13.60 -1.63 13.29
N ILE A 76 12.95 -0.76 14.06
CA ILE A 76 12.52 -1.02 15.43
C ILE A 76 11.01 -1.16 15.39
N LEU A 77 10.56 -2.40 15.48
CA LEU A 77 9.15 -2.77 15.39
C LEU A 77 8.57 -2.82 16.79
N ARG A 78 7.38 -2.27 16.99
CA ARG A 78 6.64 -2.37 18.26
C ARG A 78 5.21 -2.77 18.00
N GLN A 79 4.72 -3.67 18.85
CA GLN A 79 3.33 -4.10 18.87
C GLN A 79 2.87 -4.18 20.33
N PRO A 80 2.10 -3.19 20.82
CA PRO A 80 1.64 -3.16 22.22
C PRO A 80 0.52 -4.17 22.50
N SER A 81 -0.17 -4.67 21.47
CA SER A 81 -1.23 -5.66 21.65
C SER A 81 -0.64 -7.03 22.00
N PRO A 82 -1.13 -7.69 23.07
CA PRO A 82 -0.68 -9.03 23.44
C PRO A 82 -1.23 -10.11 22.49
N VAL A 83 -2.20 -9.77 21.64
CA VAL A 83 -2.84 -10.71 20.69
C VAL A 83 -1.85 -11.11 19.59
N TRP A 84 -1.01 -10.17 19.15
CA TRP A 84 -0.10 -10.35 18.02
C TRP A 84 1.29 -10.77 18.51
N LEU A 85 1.45 -12.05 18.82
CA LEU A 85 2.73 -12.60 19.29
C LEU A 85 3.81 -12.63 18.21
N HIS A 86 3.40 -12.71 16.94
CA HIS A 86 4.26 -12.67 15.78
C HIS A 86 3.94 -11.41 14.98
N PHE A 87 4.91 -10.49 14.94
CA PHE A 87 4.83 -9.28 14.13
C PHE A 87 6.17 -9.01 13.48
N THR A 88 6.13 -8.53 12.24
CA THR A 88 7.31 -8.16 11.46
C THR A 88 6.93 -7.14 10.38
N ILE A 89 7.88 -6.84 9.51
CA ILE A 89 7.63 -6.31 8.18
C ILE A 89 8.11 -7.34 7.15
N GLU A 90 7.43 -7.42 6.02
CA GLU A 90 7.70 -8.34 4.91
C GLU A 90 8.01 -7.53 3.63
N ASP A 91 8.49 -8.20 2.59
CA ASP A 91 8.78 -7.61 1.28
C ASP A 91 9.64 -6.33 1.31
N LEU A 92 10.53 -6.22 2.30
CA LEU A 92 11.35 -5.02 2.52
C LEU A 92 12.30 -4.78 1.33
N GLN A 93 12.13 -3.63 0.70
CA GLN A 93 12.94 -3.13 -0.41
C GLN A 93 13.41 -1.71 -0.11
N ILE A 94 14.69 -1.44 -0.40
CA ILE A 94 15.31 -0.13 -0.16
C ILE A 94 15.92 0.32 -1.48
N PHE A 95 15.45 1.45 -2.00
CA PHE A 95 15.85 1.98 -3.29
C PHE A 95 16.78 3.19 -3.14
N PRO A 96 17.91 3.22 -3.87
CA PRO A 96 18.76 4.40 -3.96
C PRO A 96 18.17 5.46 -4.90
N PRO A 97 18.72 6.70 -4.89
CA PRO A 97 18.32 7.73 -5.84
C PRO A 97 18.49 7.28 -7.29
N GLY A 98 17.51 7.58 -8.14
CA GLY A 98 17.54 7.25 -9.57
C GLY A 98 17.07 5.84 -9.93
N GLN A 99 16.96 4.92 -8.97
CA GLN A 99 16.16 3.70 -9.14
C GLN A 99 14.74 3.99 -8.68
N LYS A 100 13.79 4.00 -9.62
CA LYS A 100 12.38 3.99 -9.27
C LYS A 100 12.02 2.59 -8.83
N SER A 101 11.22 2.44 -7.77
CA SER A 101 10.51 1.18 -7.54
C SER A 101 9.83 0.77 -8.85
N PRO A 102 9.81 -0.53 -9.20
CA PRO A 102 8.99 -0.97 -10.32
C PRO A 102 7.60 -0.39 -10.05
N GLN A 103 7.08 0.40 -10.99
CA GLN A 103 5.71 0.91 -10.94
C GLN A 103 4.78 -0.30 -11.03
N LYS A 104 4.66 -1.06 -9.94
CA LYS A 104 3.39 -1.60 -9.52
C LYS A 104 2.59 -0.34 -9.26
N ASP A 105 1.43 -0.21 -9.88
CA ASP A 105 0.51 0.90 -9.61
C ASP A 105 0.22 0.95 -8.12
N PHE A 106 1.09 1.63 -7.35
CA PHE A 106 0.93 1.85 -5.93
C PHE A 106 -0.12 2.94 -5.86
N PRO A 107 -1.36 2.60 -5.49
CA PRO A 107 -2.43 3.58 -5.52
C PRO A 107 -2.07 4.71 -4.56
N SER A 108 -2.32 5.95 -5.00
CA SER A 108 -1.87 7.18 -4.35
C SER A 108 -2.33 7.34 -2.90
N TRP A 109 -3.35 6.58 -2.45
CA TRP A 109 -3.76 6.54 -1.05
C TRP A 109 -2.68 5.95 -0.12
N LEU A 110 -1.78 5.09 -0.62
CA LEU A 110 -0.68 4.51 0.17
C LEU A 110 0.50 5.46 0.37
N SER A 111 0.64 6.49 -0.48
CA SER A 111 1.68 7.51 -0.33
C SER A 111 1.40 8.50 0.80
N GLN A 112 0.21 8.44 1.41
CA GLN A 112 -0.22 9.35 2.46
C GLN A 112 0.07 8.76 3.85
N LEU A 113 1.31 8.93 4.31
CA LEU A 113 1.69 8.66 5.71
C LEU A 113 1.61 9.89 6.61
N THR A 114 0.95 10.94 6.16
CA THR A 114 0.45 11.94 7.08
C THR A 114 -0.61 11.28 7.96
N PRO A 115 -0.60 11.50 9.29
CA PRO A 115 -1.80 11.26 10.09
C PRO A 115 -2.99 11.84 9.32
N PRO A 116 -4.19 11.26 9.41
CA PRO A 116 -5.36 12.05 9.05
C PRO A 116 -5.23 13.31 9.89
N GLU A 117 -4.93 14.46 9.27
CA GLU A 117 -5.37 15.71 9.86
C GLU A 117 -6.83 15.43 10.15
N GLN A 118 -7.21 15.42 11.43
CA GLN A 118 -8.62 15.46 11.77
C GLN A 118 -9.20 16.52 10.85
N PRO A 119 -10.09 16.16 9.91
CA PRO A 119 -10.58 17.14 8.96
C PRO A 119 -11.12 18.26 9.81
N ALA A 120 -10.48 19.44 9.70
CA ALA A 120 -10.86 20.62 10.45
C ALA A 120 -12.36 20.76 10.23
N SER A 121 -13.15 20.54 11.28
CA SER A 121 -14.60 20.34 11.27
C SER A 121 -15.28 21.00 10.07
N LEU A 122 -15.32 20.30 8.92
CA LEU A 122 -16.07 20.77 7.78
C LEU A 122 -17.49 20.30 8.09
N HIS A 123 -18.25 21.22 8.67
CA HIS A 123 -19.71 21.18 8.70
C HIS A 123 -20.22 21.16 7.24
N GLY A 124 -20.08 20.02 6.59
CA GLY A 124 -20.82 19.63 5.39
C GLY A 124 -21.46 18.31 5.75
N GLU A 125 -22.80 18.28 5.73
CA GLU A 125 -23.59 17.07 6.00
C GLU A 125 -22.96 15.86 5.31
N LEU A 126 -22.46 14.93 6.11
CA LEU A 126 -22.10 13.61 5.62
C LEU A 126 -23.36 13.03 4.96
N PRO A 127 -23.29 12.52 3.72
CA PRO A 127 -24.46 11.95 3.08
C PRO A 127 -25.00 10.81 3.95
N ASP A 128 -26.33 10.81 4.15
CA ASP A 128 -27.02 9.84 4.99
C ASP A 128 -26.62 8.41 4.59
N PRO A 129 -26.01 7.63 5.50
CA PRO A 129 -25.52 6.28 5.20
C PRO A 129 -26.63 5.36 4.71
N GLU A 130 -27.86 5.56 5.19
CA GLU A 130 -29.01 4.76 4.75
C GLU A 130 -29.40 5.11 3.31
N LYS A 131 -29.36 6.39 2.94
CA LYS A 131 -29.61 6.83 1.57
C LYS A 131 -28.54 6.29 0.61
N VAL A 132 -27.27 6.38 0.98
CA VAL A 132 -26.16 5.86 0.15
C VAL A 132 -26.27 4.34 -0.01
N SER A 133 -26.53 3.62 1.09
CA SER A 133 -26.75 2.18 1.07
C SER A 133 -27.92 1.79 0.17
N THR A 134 -29.04 2.53 0.26
CA THR A 134 -30.25 2.29 -0.54
C THR A 134 -29.98 2.49 -2.02
N GLU A 135 -29.30 3.56 -2.41
CA GLU A 135 -28.96 3.83 -3.82
C GLU A 135 -28.03 2.74 -4.39
N VAL A 136 -27.06 2.28 -3.60
CA VAL A 136 -26.16 1.17 -3.98
C VAL A 136 -26.94 -0.13 -4.12
N GLN A 137 -27.81 -0.46 -3.16
CA GLN A 137 -28.66 -1.64 -3.23
C GLN A 137 -29.59 -1.61 -4.45
N GLN A 138 -30.19 -0.45 -4.75
CA GLN A 138 -31.03 -0.27 -5.93
C GLN A 138 -30.23 -0.51 -7.22
N MET A 139 -29.02 0.01 -7.31
CA MET A 139 -28.13 -0.21 -8.45
C MET A 139 -27.73 -1.69 -8.61
N TRP A 140 -27.46 -2.38 -7.51
CA TRP A 140 -27.22 -3.83 -7.51
C TRP A 140 -28.43 -4.61 -8.02
N VAL A 141 -29.64 -4.27 -7.54
CA VAL A 141 -30.90 -4.87 -8.01
C VAL A 141 -31.09 -4.66 -9.52
N LEU A 142 -30.84 -3.45 -10.03
CA LEU A 142 -30.93 -3.16 -11.46
C LEU A 142 -29.94 -4.01 -12.27
N THR A 143 -28.72 -4.20 -11.77
CA THR A 143 -27.70 -5.03 -12.42
C THR A 143 -28.13 -6.50 -12.48
N GLU A 144 -28.70 -7.03 -11.39
CA GLU A 144 -29.26 -8.39 -11.41
C GLU A 144 -30.46 -8.53 -12.35
N VAL A 145 -31.35 -7.53 -12.38
CA VAL A 145 -32.49 -7.52 -13.31
C VAL A 145 -32.01 -7.44 -14.76
N ILE A 146 -31.01 -6.62 -15.08
CA ILE A 146 -30.42 -6.55 -16.42
C ILE A 146 -29.72 -7.87 -16.77
N ARG A 147 -28.96 -8.46 -15.85
CA ARG A 147 -28.30 -9.76 -16.05
C ARG A 147 -29.32 -10.87 -16.31
N ALA A 148 -30.39 -10.94 -15.51
CA ALA A 148 -31.48 -11.87 -15.70
C ALA A 148 -32.23 -11.65 -17.03
N ARG A 149 -32.34 -10.40 -17.50
CA ARG A 149 -32.95 -10.05 -18.79
C ARG A 149 -32.01 -10.28 -19.98
N GLN A 150 -30.70 -10.06 -19.85
CA GLN A 150 -29.69 -10.40 -20.86
C GLN A 150 -29.55 -11.91 -21.07
N ALA A 151 -29.87 -12.73 -20.06
CA ALA A 151 -30.03 -14.17 -20.25
C ALA A 151 -31.22 -14.55 -21.15
N ALA A 152 -32.22 -13.66 -21.30
CA ALA A 152 -33.40 -13.88 -22.14
C ALA A 152 -33.35 -13.14 -23.50
N ALA A 153 -32.62 -12.03 -23.61
CA ALA A 153 -32.41 -11.30 -24.86
C ALA A 153 -30.98 -11.56 -25.36
N ARG A 154 -30.84 -12.47 -26.34
CA ARG A 154 -29.57 -12.71 -27.03
C ARG A 154 -29.11 -11.40 -27.69
N ILE A 155 -28.17 -10.72 -27.04
CA ILE A 155 -27.32 -9.71 -27.68
C ILE A 155 -26.70 -10.34 -28.92
N GLY A 156 -26.77 -9.60 -30.02
CA GLY A 156 -26.66 -10.07 -31.39
C GLY A 156 -25.56 -11.10 -31.63
N ARG A 157 -25.95 -12.20 -32.28
CA ARG A 157 -25.02 -12.97 -33.10
C ARG A 157 -24.51 -12.01 -34.18
N PHE A 158 -23.27 -11.58 -34.09
CA PHE A 158 -22.54 -11.27 -35.31
C PHE A 158 -22.38 -12.61 -36.03
N ASP A 159 -23.15 -12.80 -37.10
CA ASP A 159 -22.85 -13.86 -38.07
C ASP A 159 -21.55 -13.43 -38.74
N VAL A 160 -20.44 -13.99 -38.28
CA VAL A 160 -19.16 -13.85 -38.96
C VAL A 160 -19.19 -14.93 -40.03
N ASP A 161 -19.45 -14.53 -41.27
CA ASP A 161 -19.43 -15.41 -42.45
C ASP A 161 -18.19 -16.31 -42.37
N GLY A 162 -18.44 -17.61 -42.25
CA GLY A 162 -17.47 -18.66 -41.90
C GLY A 162 -16.35 -18.84 -42.91
N CYS A 163 -15.38 -17.92 -42.91
CA CYS A 163 -14.25 -17.92 -43.81
C CYS A 163 -12.94 -17.63 -43.08
N TYR A 164 -12.56 -18.42 -42.06
CA TYR A 164 -11.15 -18.67 -41.78
C TYR A 164 -10.97 -20.11 -41.27
N ASP A 165 -10.50 -20.96 -42.18
CA ASP A 165 -10.09 -22.33 -41.90
C ASP A 165 -8.68 -22.28 -41.27
N ILE A 166 -8.58 -22.45 -39.95
CA ILE A 166 -7.28 -22.54 -39.27
C ILE A 166 -6.91 -24.03 -39.20
N ASN A 167 -6.24 -24.51 -40.24
CA ASN A 167 -5.59 -25.82 -40.22
C ASN A 167 -4.40 -25.79 -39.25
N LEU A 168 -4.64 -26.21 -38.00
CA LEU A 168 -3.57 -26.57 -37.06
C LEU A 168 -3.00 -27.93 -37.48
N LEU A 169 -2.00 -27.89 -38.36
CA LEU A 169 -1.18 -29.06 -38.66
C LEU A 169 -0.42 -29.47 -37.39
N SER A 170 -0.90 -30.53 -36.74
CA SER A 170 -0.13 -31.28 -35.74
C SER A 170 0.98 -32.04 -36.46
N TYR A 171 2.24 -31.65 -36.22
CA TYR A 171 3.37 -32.55 -36.42
C TYR A 171 3.67 -33.26 -35.11
N THR A 172 3.56 -34.58 -35.15
CA THR A 172 4.16 -35.54 -34.22
C THR A 172 5.68 -35.50 -34.29
#